data_AF-A0A7Y0SEK2-F1
#
_entry.id   AF-A0A7Y0SEK2-F1
#
_cell.length_a   1.000
_cell.length_b   1.000
_cell.length_c   1.000
_cell.angle_alpha   90.00
_cell.angle_beta   90.00
_cell.angle_gamma   90.00
#
_symmetry.space_group_name_H-M   'P 1'
#
loop_
_entity.id
_entity.type
_entity.pdbx_description
1 polymer ?
#
loop_
_entity_poly.entity_id
_entity_poly.type
_entity_poly.pdbx_seq_one_letter_code
_entity_poly.pdbx_strand_id
1 'polypeptide(L)'
;RFIAATNANDTVPRYLETGKWEPKPTVATTSNAMDVSQPNNWPRIEELCRVKEWGLETLGKGAVSDEQSAQSVKDLHALGYLCEPHGAIA
;
A
#
# COMPACT_ATOMS: atom_id res chain seq x y z
N ARG A 1 -0.64 -0.61 15.25
CA ARG A 1 0.21 0.11 14.28
C ARG A 1 -0.49 0.06 12.92
N PHE A 2 -0.62 1.18 12.21
CA PHE A 2 -1.20 1.20 10.85
C PHE A 2 -0.10 0.97 9.81
N ILE A 3 -0.44 0.27 8.73
CA ILE A 3 0.48 -0.04 7.61
C ILE A 3 -0.19 0.39 6.31
N ALA A 4 0.50 1.19 5.50
CA ALA A 4 0.12 1.51 4.13
C ALA A 4 0.72 0.46 3.19
N ALA A 5 -0.03 -0.62 2.93
CA ALA A 5 0.33 -1.64 1.96
C ALA A 5 -0.26 -1.29 0.57
N THR A 6 0.58 -1.27 -0.46
CA THR A 6 0.17 -0.97 -1.84
C THR A 6 0.65 -2.07 -2.79
N ASN A 7 0.11 -2.08 -4.01
CA ASN A 7 0.70 -2.81 -5.11
C ASN A 7 1.88 -2.02 -5.73
N ALA A 8 2.23 -2.29 -6.99
CA ALA A 8 3.27 -1.59 -7.73
C ALA A 8 3.04 -0.07 -7.87
N ASN A 9 1.82 0.43 -7.64
CA ASN A 9 1.46 1.85 -7.60
C ASN A 9 1.81 2.47 -6.24
N ASP A 10 3.11 2.53 -5.96
CA ASP A 10 3.74 2.69 -4.65
C ASP A 10 4.05 4.13 -4.22
N THR A 11 3.24 5.11 -4.63
CA THR A 11 3.49 6.54 -4.31
C THR A 11 3.60 6.79 -2.80
N VAL A 12 2.69 6.24 -2.00
CA VAL A 12 2.68 6.44 -0.55
C VAL A 12 3.88 5.77 0.14
N PRO A 13 4.20 4.49 -0.11
CA PRO A 13 5.41 3.89 0.46
C PRO A 13 6.70 4.65 0.13
N ARG A 14 6.88 5.09 -1.12
CA ARG A 14 8.06 5.89 -1.51
C ARG A 14 8.08 7.27 -0.86
N TYR A 15 6.92 7.92 -0.77
CA TYR A 15 6.78 9.20 -0.08
C TYR A 15 7.16 9.07 1.40
N LEU A 16 6.65 8.06 2.10
CA LEU A 16 6.99 7.81 3.50
C LEU A 16 8.45 7.39 3.72
N GLU A 17 9.16 6.91 2.70
CA GLU A 17 10.61 6.61 2.75
C GLU A 17 11.47 7.85 2.52
N THR A 18 11.09 8.69 1.56
CA THR A 18 11.97 9.74 1.04
C THR A 18 11.53 11.17 1.39
N GLY A 19 10.28 11.34 1.83
CA GLY A 19 9.61 12.63 1.95
C GLY A 19 9.26 13.30 0.63
N LYS A 20 9.48 12.64 -0.53
CA LYS A 20 9.25 13.22 -1.86
C LYS A 20 7.97 12.70 -2.49
N TRP A 21 7.07 13.61 -2.86
CA TRP A 21 5.84 13.27 -3.56
C TRP A 21 6.09 13.17 -5.07
N GLU A 22 6.36 11.96 -5.55
CA GLU A 22 6.73 11.69 -6.96
C GLU A 22 5.89 10.53 -7.51
N PRO A 23 4.60 10.74 -7.85
CA PRO A 23 3.75 9.70 -8.40
C PRO A 23 4.25 9.23 -9.77
N LYS A 24 4.29 7.91 -9.98
CA LYS A 24 4.61 7.29 -11.27
C LYS A 24 3.32 7.10 -12.10
N PRO A 25 3.40 6.91 -13.43
CA PRO A 25 2.25 6.47 -14.22
C PRO A 25 1.63 5.20 -13.62
N THR A 26 0.29 5.12 -13.61
CA THR A 26 -0.43 3.96 -13.08
C THR A 26 -0.08 2.71 -13.90
N VAL A 27 0.21 1.61 -13.21
CA VAL A 27 0.44 0.29 -13.77
C VAL A 27 -0.73 -0.61 -13.40
N ALA A 28 -1.26 -1.35 -14.37
CA ALA A 28 -2.31 -2.33 -14.11
C ALA A 28 -1.75 -3.54 -13.37
N THR A 29 -2.45 -3.99 -12.33
CA THR A 29 -2.04 -5.15 -11.50
C THR A 29 -3.21 -6.11 -11.28
N THR A 30 -2.95 -7.25 -10.64
CA THR A 30 -4.00 -8.20 -10.21
C THR A 30 -4.90 -7.65 -9.10
N SER A 31 -4.44 -6.62 -8.40
CA SER A 31 -5.16 -5.88 -7.35
C SER A 31 -5.72 -4.56 -7.89
N ASN A 32 -6.49 -4.65 -8.98
CA ASN A 32 -6.83 -3.51 -9.82
C ASN A 32 -7.55 -2.35 -9.08
N ALA A 33 -8.25 -2.62 -7.97
CA ALA A 33 -8.87 -1.56 -7.17
C ALA A 33 -7.86 -0.67 -6.44
N MET A 34 -6.61 -1.14 -6.32
CA MET A 34 -5.48 -0.43 -5.72
C MET A 34 -4.57 0.22 -6.76
N ASP A 35 -4.91 0.16 -8.06
CA ASP A 35 -4.14 0.79 -9.14
C ASP A 35 -4.31 2.32 -9.16
N VAL A 36 -3.77 2.96 -8.12
CA VAL A 36 -3.93 4.38 -7.82
C VAL A 36 -2.58 5.02 -7.52
N SER A 37 -2.03 5.75 -8.50
CA SER A 37 -0.78 6.48 -8.29
C SER A 37 -0.94 7.79 -7.50
N GLN A 38 -2.14 8.35 -7.44
CA GLN A 38 -2.41 9.65 -6.80
C GLN A 38 -3.60 9.53 -5.83
N PRO A 39 -3.40 8.96 -4.63
CA PRO A 39 -4.49 8.75 -3.67
C PRO A 39 -5.02 10.09 -3.14
N ASN A 40 -6.25 10.45 -3.54
CA ASN A 40 -6.85 11.76 -3.22
C ASN A 40 -7.05 12.01 -1.72
N ASN A 41 -7.06 10.95 -0.90
CA ASN A 41 -7.24 11.04 0.54
C ASN A 41 -5.92 11.24 1.29
N TRP A 42 -4.76 11.16 0.62
CA TRP A 42 -3.47 11.31 1.29
C TRP A 42 -3.31 12.63 2.05
N PRO A 43 -3.71 13.80 1.50
CA PRO A 43 -3.65 15.05 2.25
C PRO A 43 -4.46 15.03 3.56
N ARG A 44 -5.51 14.20 3.66
CA ARG A 44 -6.29 14.04 4.90
C ARG A 44 -5.52 13.23 5.95
N ILE A 45 -4.72 12.26 5.52
CA ILE A 45 -3.85 11.48 6.42
C ILE A 45 -2.72 12.36 6.95
N GLU A 46 -2.11 13.17 6.10
CA GLU A 46 -1.07 14.13 6.50
C GLU A 46 -1.61 15.13 7.53
N GLU A 47 -2.79 15.70 7.27
CA GLU A 47 -3.44 16.63 8.19
C GLU A 47 -3.78 15.96 9.52
N LEU A 48 -4.31 14.73 9.49
CA LEU A 48 -4.61 13.98 10.72
C LEU A 48 -3.33 13.72 11.54
N CYS A 49 -2.25 13.28 10.90
CA CYS A 49 -0.98 13.03 11.59
C CYS A 49 -0.38 14.31 12.16
N ARG A 50 -0.54 15.44 11.46
CA ARG A 50 -0.12 16.78 11.92
C ARG A 50 -0.91 17.22 13.16
N VAL A 51 -2.24 17.21 13.08
CA VAL A 51 -3.12 17.66 14.18
C VAL A 51 -3.00 16.78 15.41
N LYS A 52 -2.69 15.49 15.23
CA LYS A 52 -2.50 14.54 16.32
C LYS A 52 -1.06 14.40 16.82
N GLU A 53 -0.13 15.12 16.20
CA GLU A 53 1.31 15.06 16.53
C GLU A 53 1.87 13.63 16.49
N TRP A 54 1.33 12.80 15.60
CA TRP A 54 1.73 11.39 15.50
C TRP A 54 3.04 11.19 14.74
N GLY A 55 3.35 12.06 13.79
CA GLY A 55 4.46 11.87 12.86
C GLY A 55 4.17 10.79 11.82
N LEU A 56 4.53 11.06 10.57
CA LEU A 56 4.29 10.12 9.45
C LEU A 56 5.18 8.88 9.54
N GLU A 57 6.34 8.98 10.19
CA GLU A 57 7.29 7.90 10.43
C GLU A 57 6.74 6.77 11.31
N THR A 58 5.65 7.01 12.03
CA THR A 58 4.96 5.98 12.82
C THR A 58 4.14 5.01 11.97
N LEU A 59 3.81 5.40 10.74
CA LEU A 59 3.11 4.56 9.78
C LEU A 59 4.06 3.50 9.21
N GLY A 60 3.65 2.23 9.27
CA GLY A 60 4.28 1.19 8.46
C GLY A 60 3.98 1.40 6.98
N LYS A 61 4.82 0.85 6.11
CA LYS A 61 4.65 0.96 4.65
C LYS A 61 5.21 -0.27 3.96
N GLY A 62 4.63 -0.63 2.83
CA GLY A 62 5.10 -1.72 1.98
C GLY A 62 4.49 -1.65 0.59
N ALA A 63 5.24 -2.10 -0.40
CA ALA A 63 4.76 -2.31 -1.76
C ALA A 63 4.97 -3.79 -2.13
N VAL A 64 3.97 -4.40 -2.74
CA VAL A 64 3.94 -5.84 -3.05
C VAL A 64 3.75 -6.01 -4.55
N SER A 65 4.57 -6.85 -5.18
CA SER A 65 4.43 -7.17 -6.61
C SER A 65 3.30 -8.19 -6.85
N ASP A 66 2.83 -8.32 -8.08
CA ASP A 66 1.83 -9.33 -8.44
C ASP A 66 2.34 -10.75 -8.16
N GLU A 67 3.63 -11.01 -8.36
CA GLU A 67 4.25 -12.31 -8.05
C GLU A 67 4.23 -12.59 -6.54
N GLN A 68 4.54 -11.59 -5.71
CA GLN A 68 4.50 -11.70 -4.25
C GLN A 68 3.07 -11.85 -3.73
N SER A 69 2.10 -11.11 -4.30
CA SER A 69 0.68 -11.23 -3.96
C SER A 69 0.16 -12.62 -4.33
N ALA A 70 0.46 -13.11 -5.54
CA ALA A 70 0.07 -14.45 -5.97
C ALA A 70 0.68 -15.56 -5.10
N GLN A 71 1.92 -15.39 -4.65
CA GLN A 71 2.53 -16.32 -3.69
C GLN A 71 1.82 -16.27 -2.33
N SER A 72 1.50 -15.08 -1.84
CA SER A 72 0.78 -14.90 -0.57
C SER A 72 -0.62 -15.51 -0.60
N VAL A 73 -1.34 -15.41 -1.73
CA VAL A 73 -2.62 -16.13 -1.93
C VAL A 73 -2.44 -17.65 -1.81
N LYS A 74 -1.40 -18.21 -2.42
CA LYS A 74 -1.11 -19.66 -2.35
C LYS A 74 -0.77 -20.08 -0.92
N ASP A 75 0.03 -19.28 -0.23
CA ASP A 75 0.47 -19.56 1.14
C ASP A 75 -0.72 -19.51 2.10
N LEU A 76 -1.58 -18.50 1.98
CA LEU A 76 -2.81 -18.39 2.78
C LEU A 76 -3.78 -19.56 2.50
N HIS A 77 -3.92 -19.95 1.23
CA HIS A 77 -4.74 -21.10 0.87
C HIS A 77 -4.20 -22.41 1.47
N ALA A 78 -2.87 -22.60 1.51
CA ALA A 78 -2.24 -23.75 2.17
C ALA A 78 -2.51 -23.78 3.69
N LEU A 79 -2.75 -22.62 4.31
CA LEU A 79 -3.19 -22.50 5.71
C LEU A 79 -4.70 -22.69 5.89
N GLY A 80 -5.45 -22.97 4.82
CA GLY A 80 -6.89 -23.17 4.85
C GLY A 80 -7.72 -21.88 4.71
N TYR A 81 -7.10 -20.77 4.31
CA TYR A 81 -7.77 -19.50 4.09
C TYR A 81 -7.68 -19.05 2.62
N LEU A 82 -8.79 -19.14 1.89
CA LEU A 82 -8.84 -18.61 0.52
C LEU A 82 -8.87 -17.09 0.55
N CYS A 83 -7.77 -16.47 0.13
CA CYS A 83 -7.64 -15.03 -0.03
C CYS A 83 -7.79 -14.61 -1.50
N GLU A 84 -7.87 -13.30 -1.74
CA GLU A 84 -7.83 -12.66 -3.05
C GLU A 84 -6.65 -11.65 -3.12
N PRO A 85 -6.30 -11.13 -4.31
CA PRO A 85 -5.08 -10.32 -4.49
C PRO A 85 -4.97 -9.07 -3.61
N HIS A 86 -6.08 -8.39 -3.30
CA HIS A 86 -6.05 -7.16 -2.48
C HIS A 86 -5.72 -7.49 -1.02
N GLY A 87 -6.36 -8.51 -0.45
CA GLY A 87 -6.14 -9.01 0.89
C GLY A 87 -4.75 -9.64 1.04
N ALA A 88 -4.20 -10.22 -0.02
CA ALA A 88 -2.86 -10.79 -0.02
C ALA A 88 -1.73 -9.74 -0.06
N ILE A 89 -2.05 -8.47 -0.30
CA ILE A 89 -1.11 -7.34 -0.21
C ILE A 89 -0.99 -6.82 1.24
N ALA A 90 -2.03 -6.99 2.06
CA ALA A 90 -2.16 -6.41 3.40
C ALA A 90 -1.47 -7.25 4.49
#